data_AF-A0A662CN34-F1
#
_entry.id   AF-A0A662CN34-F1
#
_cell.length_a   1.000
_cell.length_b   1.000
_cell.length_c   1.000
_cell.angle_alpha   90.00
_cell.angle_beta   90.00
_cell.angle_gamma   90.00
#
_symmetry.space_group_name_H-M   'P 1'
#
loop_
_entity.id
_entity.type
_entity.pdbx_description
1 polymer ?
#
loop_
_entity_poly.entity_id
_entity_poly.type
_entity_poly.pdbx_seq_one_letter_code
_entity_poly.pdbx_strand_id
1 'polypeptide(L)'
;MTKKPRRRANPWRIILLLVVIGAIIYFNQAVVPTIEPIGIPTVTPTKNPEIFLNRAETLFDEGKLSQAIDAYKEAILANPEDSSLFVSLARVQILAGEPEA
;
A
#
# COMPACT_ATOMS: atom_id res chain seq x y z
N MET A 1 -68.49 0.53 -11.71
CA MET A 1 -67.64 -0.56 -11.16
C MET A 1 -67.04 -1.37 -12.31
N THR A 2 -65.79 -1.13 -12.70
CA THR A 2 -65.12 -1.88 -13.78
C THR A 2 -64.13 -2.87 -13.17
N LYS A 3 -64.48 -4.17 -13.22
CA LYS A 3 -63.62 -5.25 -12.71
C LYS A 3 -62.46 -5.47 -13.69
N LYS A 4 -61.25 -5.05 -13.29
CA LYS A 4 -59.99 -5.28 -14.00
C LYS A 4 -59.82 -6.79 -14.29
N PRO A 5 -59.59 -7.22 -15.54
CA PRO A 5 -59.42 -8.63 -15.84
C PRO A 5 -58.17 -9.14 -15.12
N ARG A 6 -58.37 -10.12 -14.23
CA ARG A 6 -57.28 -10.83 -13.55
C ARG A 6 -56.46 -11.55 -14.63
N ARG A 7 -55.34 -10.94 -15.03
CA ARG A 7 -54.33 -11.58 -15.88
C ARG A 7 -53.91 -12.86 -15.16
N ARG A 8 -54.39 -14.01 -15.64
CA ARG A 8 -53.99 -15.33 -15.15
C ARG A 8 -52.48 -15.42 -15.38
N ALA A 9 -51.70 -15.37 -14.31
CA ALA A 9 -50.27 -15.60 -14.41
C ALA A 9 -50.09 -17.00 -14.98
N ASN A 10 -49.47 -17.10 -16.17
CA ASN A 10 -49.29 -18.39 -16.81
C ASN A 10 -48.29 -19.18 -15.94
N PRO A 11 -48.64 -20.36 -15.40
CA PRO A 11 -47.79 -21.09 -14.47
C PRO A 11 -46.41 -21.39 -15.08
N TRP A 12 -46.38 -21.57 -16.39
CA TRP A 12 -45.15 -21.73 -17.17
C TRP A 12 -44.22 -20.52 -17.13
N ARG A 13 -44.77 -19.30 -17.10
CA ARG A 13 -43.98 -18.08 -16.92
C ARG A 13 -43.39 -18.00 -15.51
N ILE A 14 -44.10 -18.53 -14.52
CA ILE A 14 -43.61 -18.59 -13.13
C ILE A 14 -42.42 -19.55 -13.04
N ILE A 15 -42.53 -20.74 -13.66
CA ILE A 15 -41.43 -21.71 -13.72
C ILE A 15 -40.21 -21.12 -14.43
N LEU A 16 -40.42 -20.46 -15.57
CA LEU A 16 -39.34 -19.80 -16.30
C LEU A 16 -38.66 -18.72 -15.45
N LEU A 17 -39.44 -17.89 -14.75
CA LEU A 17 -38.89 -16.88 -13.84
C LEU A 17 -38.08 -17.51 -12.70
N LEU A 18 -38.52 -18.63 -12.14
CA LEU A 18 -37.78 -19.34 -11.09
C LEU A 18 -36.43 -19.87 -11.58
N VAL A 19 -36.38 -20.42 -12.80
CA VAL A 19 -35.14 -20.89 -13.41
C VAL A 19 -34.18 -19.73 -13.66
N VAL A 20 -34.68 -18.59 -14.16
CA VAL A 20 -33.87 -17.39 -14.41
C VAL A 20 -33.31 -16.83 -13.10
N ILE A 21 -34.11 -16.75 -12.05
CA ILE A 21 -33.66 -16.30 -10.72
C ILE A 21 -32.57 -17.24 -10.18
N GLY A 22 -32.76 -18.56 -10.31
CA GLY A 22 -31.75 -19.54 -9.91
C GLY A 22 -30.43 -19.40 -10.67
N ALA A 23 -30.49 -19.17 -11.99
CA ALA A 23 -29.31 -18.94 -12.82
C ALA A 23 -28.55 -17.66 -12.44
N ILE A 24 -29.28 -16.57 -12.12
CA ILE A 24 -28.68 -15.32 -11.65
C ILE A 24 -27.96 -15.52 -10.31
N ILE A 25 -28.59 -16.24 -9.36
CA ILE A 25 -27.98 -16.54 -8.06
C ILE A 25 -26.73 -17.41 -8.24
N TYR A 26 -26.81 -18.43 -9.10
CA TYR A 26 -25.67 -19.30 -9.42
C TYR A 26 -24.49 -18.51 -10.00
N PHE A 27 -24.76 -17.62 -10.96
CA PHE A 27 -23.74 -16.77 -11.57
C PHE A 27 -23.16 -15.76 -10.57
N ASN A 28 -24.00 -15.17 -9.72
CA ASN A 28 -23.55 -14.27 -8.67
C ASN A 28 -22.65 -14.98 -7.64
N GLN A 29 -22.97 -16.20 -7.22
CA GLN A 29 -22.11 -16.97 -6.32
C GLN A 29 -20.80 -17.41 -6.97
N ALA A 30 -20.81 -17.79 -8.26
CA ALA A 30 -19.62 -18.22 -8.97
C ALA A 30 -18.61 -17.07 -9.23
N VAL A 31 -19.06 -15.82 -9.16
CA VAL A 31 -18.27 -14.62 -9.46
C VAL A 31 -18.26 -13.65 -8.26
N VAL A 32 -18.26 -14.17 -7.03
CA VAL A 32 -17.78 -13.36 -5.89
C VAL A 32 -16.28 -13.67 -5.75
N PRO A 33 -15.37 -12.91 -6.39
CA PRO A 33 -14.02 -12.86 -5.87
C PRO A 33 -14.17 -12.37 -4.43
N THR A 34 -13.73 -13.18 -3.47
CA THR A 34 -13.48 -12.73 -2.11
C THR A 34 -12.51 -11.57 -2.21
N ILE A 35 -13.04 -10.36 -2.32
CA ILE A 35 -12.28 -9.15 -2.09
C ILE A 35 -11.88 -9.24 -0.64
N GLU A 36 -10.64 -9.66 -0.43
CA GLU A 36 -9.98 -9.61 0.87
C GLU A 36 -10.25 -8.22 1.45
N PRO A 37 -10.72 -8.13 2.70
CA PRO A 37 -11.04 -6.85 3.31
C PRO A 37 -9.84 -5.92 3.20
N ILE A 38 -9.98 -4.88 2.38
CA ILE A 38 -9.01 -3.79 2.28
C ILE A 38 -9.10 -3.05 3.62
N GLY A 39 -8.17 -3.35 4.53
CA GLY A 39 -8.22 -2.78 5.88
C GLY A 39 -7.65 -3.64 7.01
N ILE A 40 -6.87 -4.69 6.74
CA ILE A 40 -5.77 -4.92 7.69
C ILE A 40 -4.83 -3.72 7.55
N PRO A 41 -4.37 -3.09 8.64
CA PRO A 41 -3.15 -2.33 8.58
C PRO A 41 -2.08 -3.35 8.18
N THR A 42 -1.86 -3.51 6.88
CA THR A 42 -0.56 -3.96 6.40
C THR A 42 0.39 -3.09 7.20
N VAL A 43 1.28 -3.72 7.97
CA VAL A 43 2.55 -3.07 8.27
C VAL A 43 3.14 -2.81 6.90
N THR A 44 2.68 -1.74 6.23
CA THR A 44 3.52 -1.00 5.30
C THR A 44 4.78 -0.94 6.10
N PRO A 45 5.86 -1.64 5.72
CA PRO A 45 7.09 -1.48 6.44
C PRO A 45 7.24 0.02 6.42
N THR A 46 7.07 0.65 7.59
CA THR A 46 7.37 2.06 7.76
C THR A 46 8.71 2.13 7.08
N LYS A 47 8.78 2.82 5.93
CA LYS A 47 10.01 2.91 5.17
C LYS A 47 10.86 3.79 6.05
N ASN A 48 11.36 3.18 7.12
CA ASN A 48 11.72 3.89 8.31
C ASN A 48 12.97 4.61 7.85
N PRO A 49 13.01 5.95 7.88
CA PRO A 49 14.24 6.66 7.56
C PRO A 49 15.41 6.12 8.40
N GLU A 50 15.11 5.53 9.57
CA GLU A 50 16.02 4.69 10.35
C GLU A 50 16.75 3.60 9.57
N ILE A 51 16.20 2.97 8.53
CA ILE A 51 16.93 1.95 7.75
C ILE A 51 18.06 2.60 6.94
N PHE A 52 17.81 3.76 6.34
CA PHE A 52 18.84 4.51 5.62
C PHE A 52 19.86 5.10 6.59
N LEU A 53 19.40 5.61 7.74
CA LEU A 53 20.25 6.07 8.83
C LEU A 53 21.13 4.94 9.38
N ASN A 54 20.56 3.79 9.75
CA ASN A 54 21.30 2.62 10.26
C ASN A 54 22.32 2.14 9.24
N ARG A 55 22.00 2.15 7.95
CA ARG A 55 22.94 1.79 6.89
C ARG A 55 24.10 2.78 6.81
N ALA A 56 23.82 4.08 6.89
CA ALA A 56 24.83 5.12 6.87
C ALA A 56 25.71 5.11 8.13
N GLU A 57 25.12 4.83 9.31
CA GLU A 57 25.83 4.62 10.56
C GLU A 57 26.71 3.37 10.52
N THR A 58 26.22 2.26 9.95
CA THR A 58 27.03 1.04 9.78
C THR A 58 28.24 1.32 8.89
N LEU A 59 28.08 2.05 7.77
CA LEU A 59 29.19 2.44 6.90
C LEU A 59 30.17 3.40 7.58
N PHE A 60 29.66 4.27 8.46
CA PHE A 60 30.47 5.14 9.30
C PHE A 60 31.30 4.34 10.31
N ASP A 61 30.70 3.38 10.99
CA ASP A 61 31.37 2.47 11.94
C ASP A 61 32.39 1.56 11.25
N GLU A 62 32.15 1.19 9.99
CA GLU A 62 33.12 0.50 9.14
C GLU A 62 34.29 1.39 8.68
N GLY A 63 34.27 2.70 9.00
CA GLY A 63 35.28 3.67 8.58
C GLY A 63 35.20 4.09 7.12
N LYS A 64 34.15 3.69 6.39
CA LYS A 64 33.92 4.01 4.97
C LYS A 64 33.22 5.36 4.84
N LEU A 65 33.91 6.43 5.26
CA LEU A 65 33.32 7.77 5.37
C LEU A 65 32.75 8.29 4.03
N SER A 66 33.38 8.02 2.90
CA SER A 66 32.87 8.41 1.57
C SER A 66 31.54 7.73 1.23
N GLN A 67 31.44 6.41 1.44
CA GLN A 67 30.22 5.65 1.20
C GLN A 67 29.12 6.02 2.19
N ALA A 68 29.49 6.37 3.43
CA ALA A 68 28.56 6.86 4.43
C ALA A 68 27.93 8.20 3.98
N ILE A 69 28.71 9.13 3.43
CA ILE A 69 28.20 10.41 2.90
C ILE A 69 27.18 10.16 1.79
N ASP A 70 27.47 9.27 0.84
CA ASP A 70 26.53 8.93 -0.24
C ASP A 70 25.23 8.32 0.30
N ALA A 71 25.34 7.40 1.27
CA ALA A 71 24.18 6.80 1.93
C ALA A 71 23.33 7.83 2.70
N TYR A 72 23.96 8.81 3.36
CA TYR A 72 23.26 9.93 4.01
C TYR A 72 22.57 10.84 2.98
N LYS A 73 23.18 11.09 1.82
CA LYS A 73 22.55 11.85 0.72
C LYS A 73 21.31 11.12 0.19
N GLU A 74 21.40 9.81 -0.01
CA GLU A 74 20.24 8.98 -0.39
C GLU A 74 19.14 8.99 0.69
N ALA A 75 19.52 8.97 1.97
CA ALA A 75 18.59 9.07 3.09
C ALA A 75 17.82 10.40 3.06
N ILE A 76 18.52 11.52 2.82
CA ILE A 76 17.91 12.86 2.71
C ILE A 76 16.95 12.93 1.52
N LEU A 77 17.30 12.33 0.38
CA LEU A 77 16.39 12.25 -0.77
C LEU A 77 15.15 11.41 -0.47
N ALA A 78 15.28 10.37 0.36
CA ALA A 78 14.17 9.53 0.77
C ALA A 78 13.25 10.20 1.81
N ASN A 79 13.80 11.04 2.69
CA ASN A 79 13.04 11.81 3.67
C ASN A 79 13.66 13.20 3.91
N PRO A 80 13.25 14.23 3.13
CA PRO A 80 13.79 15.58 3.26
C PRO A 80 13.25 16.34 4.49
N GLU A 81 12.25 15.83 5.20
CA GLU A 81 11.68 16.49 6.39
C GLU A 81 12.45 16.17 7.68
N ASP A 82 13.36 15.20 7.65
CA ASP A 82 14.11 14.77 8.82
C ASP A 82 15.40 15.56 9.02
N SER A 83 15.37 16.48 9.97
CA SER A 83 16.53 17.32 10.33
C SER A 83 17.69 16.53 10.93
N SER A 84 17.45 15.33 11.47
CA SER A 84 18.51 14.49 12.05
C SER A 84 19.50 14.00 10.99
N LEU A 85 19.04 13.75 9.76
CA LEU A 85 19.88 13.29 8.65
C LEU A 85 20.92 14.33 8.24
N PHE A 86 20.56 15.61 8.26
CA PHE A 86 21.48 16.70 7.97
C PHE A 86 22.55 16.85 9.06
N VAL A 87 22.18 16.68 10.33
CA VAL A 87 23.13 16.70 11.45
C VAL A 87 24.12 15.55 11.35
N SER A 88 23.64 14.35 11.05
CA SER A 88 24.50 13.17 10.88
C SER A 88 25.43 13.30 9.66
N LEU A 89 24.93 13.81 8.53
CA LEU A 89 25.76 14.10 7.35
C LEU A 89 26.88 15.10 7.69
N ALA A 90 26.55 16.22 8.34
CA ALA A 90 27.54 17.21 8.74
C ALA A 90 28.61 16.62 9.67
N ARG A 91 28.20 15.77 10.62
CA ARG A 91 29.14 15.06 11.51
C ARG A 91 30.10 14.17 10.73
N VAL A 92 29.60 13.39 9.76
CA VAL A 92 30.42 12.51 8.93
C VAL A 92 31.37 13.31 8.05
N GLN A 93 30.92 14.41 7.45
CA GLN A 93 31.75 15.30 6.64
C GLN A 93 32.90 15.93 7.44
N ILE A 94 32.62 16.39 8.67
CA ILE A 94 33.65 16.89 9.58
C ILE A 94 34.67 15.79 9.88
N LEU A 95 34.21 14.56 10.13
CA LEU A 95 35.11 13.43 10.41
C LEU A 95 35.93 13.01 9.19
N ALA A 96 35.36 13.14 8.00
CA ALA A 96 36.04 12.90 6.73
C ALA A 96 37.07 13.99 6.40
N GLY A 97 37.06 15.13 7.10
CA GLY A 97 37.94 16.26 6.83
C GLY A 97 37.55 17.06 5.59
N GLU A 98 36.36 16.81 5.03
CA GLU A 98 35.82 17.43 3.82
C GLU A 98 34.58 18.26 4.17
N PRO A 99 34.72 19.47 4.73
CA PRO A 99 33.61 20.40 4.82
C PRO A 99 33.32 20.93 3.40
N GLU A 100 32.24 20.48 2.77
CA GLU A 100 31.66 21.18 1.61
C GLU A 100 31.18 22.56 2.10
N ALA A 101 31.95 23.60 1.76
CA ALA A 101 31.66 25.01 2.02
C ALA A 101 30.90 25.65 0.86
#